data_AF-A0A081B388-F1
#
_entry.id   AF-A0A081B388-F1
#
_cell.length_a   1.000
_cell.length_b   1.000
_cell.length_c   1.000
_cell.angle_alpha   90.00
_cell.angle_beta   90.00
_cell.angle_gamma   90.00
#
_symmetry.space_group_name_H-M   'P 1'
#
loop_
_entity.id
_entity.type
_entity.pdbx_description
1 polymer ?
#
loop_
_entity_poly.entity_id
_entity_poly.type
_entity_poly.pdbx_seq_one_letter_code
_entity_poly.pdbx_strand_id
1 'polypeptide(L)'
;MGCSQSKTNEQEVIDPNISQAEENVPFDKAAPVEVVETEPTSIKEASTVEVKNPDFATRFVPGEVSINEYGVAFYNFDGSNPADPSQEIHLCKRYSEFKDMHEEISKLMASEKNVKPEDQDKFQTYPALPSMPRANVVTYLLGRGNQKVVNEREAQFVKILNAIAAHPIAFQSKTFTEFMA
;
A
#
# COMPACT_ATOMS: atom_id res chain seq x y z
N MET A 1 -11.73 15.24 57.68
CA MET A 1 -10.58 14.67 58.41
C MET A 1 -9.81 13.83 57.40
N GLY A 2 -8.53 14.03 57.06
CA GLY A 2 -7.55 15.02 57.46
C GLY A 2 -6.55 15.20 56.31
N CYS A 3 -6.00 16.40 56.22
CA CYS A 3 -4.93 16.80 55.32
C CYS A 3 -3.58 16.22 55.80
N SER A 4 -2.68 15.92 54.87
CA SER A 4 -1.23 15.96 55.12
C SER A 4 -0.51 16.53 53.90
N GLN A 5 0.10 17.69 54.11
CA GLN A 5 1.04 18.39 53.23
C GLN A 5 2.49 17.98 53.57
N SER A 6 3.44 18.20 52.64
CA SER A 6 4.85 18.67 52.84
C SER A 6 5.56 18.66 51.47
N LYS A 7 5.80 19.79 50.78
CA LYS A 7 6.96 20.74 50.80
C LYS A 7 8.33 20.09 50.48
N THR A 8 8.92 20.32 49.29
CA THR A 8 9.75 21.45 48.78
C THR A 8 11.25 21.15 48.94
N ASN A 9 11.99 21.12 47.83
CA ASN A 9 13.34 21.71 47.79
C ASN A 9 13.61 22.27 46.38
N GLU A 10 13.84 23.57 46.34
CA GLU A 10 14.26 24.38 45.20
C GLU A 10 15.79 24.50 45.29
N GLN A 11 16.52 24.39 44.18
CA GLN A 11 17.65 25.28 43.88
C GLN A 11 18.13 25.06 42.42
N GLU A 12 17.57 25.84 41.50
CA GLU A 12 18.26 26.84 40.64
C GLU A 12 19.81 26.96 40.85
N VAL A 13 20.75 27.19 39.90
CA VAL A 13 20.78 28.05 38.72
C VAL A 13 22.11 27.77 37.92
N ILE A 14 22.09 27.94 36.58
CA ILE A 14 23.10 28.44 35.60
C ILE A 14 24.56 27.90 35.42
N ASP A 15 24.85 27.54 34.15
CA ASP A 15 26.08 27.61 33.31
C ASP A 15 26.93 28.91 33.42
N PRO A 16 28.07 29.14 32.68
CA PRO A 16 29.03 28.31 31.90
C PRO A 16 30.54 28.68 32.16
N ASN A 17 31.47 28.06 31.39
CA ASN A 17 32.72 28.66 30.81
C ASN A 17 34.14 28.43 31.42
N ILE A 18 35.04 27.86 30.58
CA ILE A 18 36.51 28.11 30.38
C ILE A 18 37.54 27.79 31.51
N SER A 19 38.48 26.85 31.28
CA SER A 19 39.86 27.11 30.75
C SER A 19 40.87 25.95 30.96
N GLN A 20 41.61 25.65 29.88
CA GLN A 20 43.04 25.27 29.72
C GLN A 20 43.81 24.32 30.67
N ALA A 21 44.43 23.30 30.05
CA ALA A 21 45.88 22.99 30.06
C ALA A 21 46.14 21.95 28.94
N GLU A 22 46.61 22.34 27.74
CA GLU A 22 48.01 22.29 27.26
C GLU A 22 48.77 21.01 27.64
N GLU A 23 49.18 20.20 26.63
CA GLU A 23 50.60 19.90 26.36
C GLU A 23 50.80 18.90 25.18
N ASN A 24 51.68 19.32 24.26
CA ASN A 24 52.45 18.60 23.22
C ASN A 24 51.81 18.13 21.90
N VAL A 25 52.07 18.95 20.87
CA VAL A 25 52.21 18.59 19.46
C VAL A 25 53.64 18.04 19.24
N PRO A 26 53.86 17.15 18.25
CA PRO A 26 54.67 17.59 17.12
C PRO A 26 54.01 17.39 15.76
N PHE A 27 54.26 18.40 14.95
CA PHE A 27 53.89 18.66 13.58
C PHE A 27 54.51 17.65 12.61
N ASP A 28 53.73 17.07 11.69
CA ASP A 28 54.25 16.83 10.34
C ASP A 28 53.16 16.74 9.25
N LYS A 29 53.41 17.56 8.22
CA LYS A 29 52.98 17.52 6.81
C LYS A 29 51.53 17.66 6.34
N ALA A 30 51.40 18.68 5.49
CA ALA A 30 50.29 19.13 4.67
C ALA A 30 49.80 18.12 3.59
N ALA A 31 48.46 18.06 3.46
CA ALA A 31 47.59 18.07 2.25
C ALA A 31 47.82 17.07 1.09
N PRO A 32 46.81 16.76 0.23
CA PRO A 32 45.43 17.28 0.16
C PRO A 32 44.33 16.21 0.11
N VAL A 33 43.10 16.71 0.21
CA VAL A 33 41.79 16.06 0.11
C VAL A 33 41.60 15.43 -1.28
N GLU A 34 41.27 14.15 -1.35
CA GLU A 34 40.77 13.50 -2.56
C GLU A 34 39.26 13.27 -2.39
N VAL A 35 38.49 14.03 -3.17
CA VAL A 35 37.04 13.93 -3.29
C VAL A 35 36.74 12.69 -4.12
N VAL A 36 36.26 11.62 -3.49
CA VAL A 36 35.67 10.48 -4.23
C VAL A 36 34.17 10.70 -4.31
N GLU A 37 33.80 11.29 -5.43
CA GLU A 37 32.47 11.28 -6.04
C GLU A 37 32.05 9.82 -6.29
N THR A 38 31.10 9.32 -5.51
CA THR A 38 30.42 8.06 -5.83
C THR A 38 29.06 8.36 -6.46
N GLU A 39 28.96 7.95 -7.71
CA GLU A 39 27.82 8.08 -8.62
C GLU A 39 26.50 7.56 -8.00
N PRO A 40 25.34 8.17 -8.35
CA PRO A 40 24.05 7.67 -7.94
C PRO A 40 23.76 6.35 -8.68
N THR A 41 23.69 5.26 -7.92
CA THR A 41 23.23 3.97 -8.44
C THR A 41 21.79 4.11 -8.92
N SER A 42 21.65 4.02 -10.24
CA SER A 42 20.42 4.00 -11.03
C SER A 42 19.31 3.19 -10.37
N ILE A 43 18.26 3.89 -9.94
CA ILE A 43 16.99 3.30 -9.54
C ILE A 43 16.37 2.74 -10.82
N LYS A 44 16.35 1.41 -10.91
CA LYS A 44 15.70 0.66 -11.99
C LYS A 44 14.20 0.97 -11.93
N GLU A 45 13.76 1.91 -12.77
CA GLU A 45 12.35 2.23 -12.95
C GLU A 45 11.61 0.94 -13.35
N ALA A 46 10.64 0.56 -12.53
CA ALA A 46 9.68 -0.46 -12.87
C ALA A 46 8.89 0.05 -14.09
N SER A 47 9.20 -0.52 -15.26
CA SER A 47 8.46 -0.32 -16.50
C SER A 47 6.97 -0.45 -16.21
N THR A 48 6.30 0.69 -16.17
CA THR A 48 4.85 0.78 -15.98
C THR A 48 4.27 0.52 -17.37
N VAL A 49 4.05 -0.75 -17.69
CA VAL A 49 3.25 -1.10 -18.87
C VAL A 49 1.85 -0.59 -18.56
N GLU A 50 1.50 0.55 -19.16
CA GLU A 50 0.15 1.10 -19.14
C GLU A 50 -0.71 0.14 -19.98
N VAL A 51 -1.26 -0.87 -19.31
CA VAL A 51 -2.22 -1.79 -19.91
C VAL A 51 -3.44 -0.93 -20.26
N LYS A 52 -3.59 -0.62 -21.55
CA LYS A 52 -4.84 -0.08 -22.08
C LYS A 52 -5.91 -1.11 -21.77
N ASN A 53 -6.70 -0.86 -20.72
CA ASN A 53 -7.86 -1.67 -20.43
C ASN A 53 -8.77 -1.62 -21.66
N PRO A 54 -9.26 -2.76 -22.14
CA PRO A 54 -10.12 -2.75 -23.30
C PRO A 54 -11.38 -1.93 -22.99
N ASP A 55 -11.89 -1.19 -23.97
CA ASP A 55 -13.04 -0.29 -23.83
C ASP A 55 -14.36 -0.97 -23.41
N PHE A 56 -14.37 -2.30 -23.26
CA PHE A 56 -15.51 -3.08 -22.76
C PHE A 56 -15.40 -3.50 -21.29
N ALA A 57 -14.24 -3.32 -20.65
CA ALA A 57 -14.02 -3.76 -19.28
C ALA A 57 -14.58 -2.75 -18.28
N THR A 58 -15.26 -3.26 -17.24
CA THR A 58 -15.70 -2.46 -16.10
C THR A 58 -14.49 -1.77 -15.47
N ARG A 59 -14.56 -0.46 -15.30
CA ARG A 59 -13.53 0.36 -14.66
C ARG A 59 -13.95 0.71 -13.24
N PHE A 60 -13.11 0.34 -12.28
CA PHE A 60 -13.26 0.70 -10.88
C PHE A 60 -12.50 1.97 -10.54
N VAL A 61 -13.15 2.83 -9.78
CA VAL A 61 -12.59 4.04 -9.16
C VAL A 61 -12.77 3.97 -7.64
N PRO A 62 -11.88 4.59 -6.86
CA PRO A 62 -12.01 4.62 -5.41
C PRO A 62 -13.12 5.57 -4.96
N GLY A 63 -13.83 5.17 -3.91
CA GLY A 63 -14.77 6.00 -3.14
C GLY A 63 -14.23 6.33 -1.75
N GLU A 64 -15.07 6.89 -0.88
CA GLU A 64 -14.66 7.23 0.49
C GLU A 64 -14.40 5.99 1.34
N VAL A 65 -13.37 5.97 2.16
CA VAL A 65 -13.12 4.87 3.12
C VAL A 65 -13.82 5.17 4.44
N SER A 66 -14.67 4.25 4.90
CA SER A 66 -15.37 4.39 6.17
C SER A 66 -14.77 3.49 7.24
N ILE A 67 -14.78 3.94 8.50
CA ILE A 67 -14.32 3.16 9.65
C ILE A 67 -15.49 3.03 10.62
N ASN A 68 -15.88 1.80 10.93
CA ASN A 68 -16.96 1.56 11.86
C ASN A 68 -16.53 1.74 13.33
N GLU A 69 -17.48 1.64 14.26
CA GLU A 69 -17.26 1.76 15.71
C GLU A 69 -16.25 0.74 16.26
N TYR A 70 -16.06 -0.40 15.58
CA TYR A 70 -15.09 -1.44 15.94
C TYR A 70 -13.70 -1.22 15.33
N GLY A 71 -13.49 -0.09 14.65
CA GLY A 71 -12.22 0.24 14.01
C GLY A 71 -11.93 -0.57 12.73
N VAL A 72 -12.94 -1.21 12.13
CA VAL A 72 -12.80 -1.92 10.85
C VAL A 72 -12.94 -0.91 9.71
N ALA A 73 -11.94 -0.87 8.83
CA ALA A 73 -11.96 -0.04 7.63
C ALA A 73 -12.68 -0.78 6.48
N PHE A 74 -13.64 -0.11 5.87
CA PHE A 74 -14.36 -0.51 4.68
C PHE A 74 -13.94 0.41 3.52
N TYR A 75 -13.46 -0.20 2.45
CA TYR A 75 -13.04 0.48 1.24
C TYR A 75 -14.21 0.44 0.26
N ASN A 76 -14.60 1.61 -0.24
CA ASN A 76 -15.69 1.74 -1.19
C ASN A 76 -15.13 1.97 -2.59
N PHE A 77 -15.77 1.41 -3.61
CA PHE A 77 -15.39 1.55 -5.01
C PHE A 77 -16.62 1.59 -5.88
N ASP A 78 -16.56 2.38 -6.94
CA ASP A 78 -17.59 2.44 -7.96
C ASP A 78 -17.04 1.84 -9.26
N GLY A 79 -17.77 0.89 -9.80
CA GLY A 79 -17.50 0.22 -11.06
C GLY A 79 -18.47 0.71 -12.13
N SER A 80 -17.95 1.13 -13.27
CA SER A 80 -18.78 1.52 -14.43
C SER A 80 -18.25 0.88 -15.70
N ASN A 81 -19.15 0.45 -16.58
CA ASN A 81 -18.78 0.01 -17.91
C ASN A 81 -19.04 1.16 -18.89
N PRO A 82 -18.03 1.69 -19.60
CA PRO A 82 -18.25 2.76 -20.58
C PRO A 82 -19.16 2.32 -21.75
N ALA A 83 -19.25 1.02 -22.04
CA ALA A 83 -20.16 0.48 -23.05
C ALA A 83 -21.61 0.36 -22.55
N ASP A 84 -21.83 0.26 -21.23
CA ASP A 84 -23.15 0.27 -20.60
C ASP A 84 -23.11 1.09 -19.29
N PRO A 85 -23.18 2.43 -19.39
CA PRO A 85 -23.11 3.30 -18.22
C PRO A 85 -24.28 3.16 -17.24
N SER A 86 -25.34 2.44 -17.63
CA SER A 86 -26.49 2.19 -16.75
C SER A 86 -26.23 1.09 -15.72
N GLN A 87 -25.19 0.27 -15.94
CA GLN A 87 -24.74 -0.77 -15.02
C GLN A 87 -23.63 -0.21 -14.13
N GLU A 88 -24.03 0.56 -13.12
CA GLU A 88 -23.13 1.01 -12.05
C GLU A 88 -23.09 -0.04 -10.93
N ILE A 89 -21.89 -0.31 -10.41
CA ILE A 89 -21.66 -1.27 -9.34
C ILE A 89 -21.00 -0.54 -8.19
N HIS A 90 -21.61 -0.59 -7.01
CA HIS A 90 -20.98 -0.11 -5.78
C HIS A 90 -20.45 -1.28 -4.95
N LEU A 91 -19.16 -1.22 -4.60
CA LEU A 91 -18.46 -2.27 -3.86
C LEU A 91 -17.96 -1.70 -2.53
N CYS A 92 -18.41 -2.28 -1.41
CA CYS A 92 -17.95 -1.92 -0.07
C CYS A 92 -17.35 -3.16 0.61
N LYS A 93 -16.02 -3.21 0.80
CA LYS A 93 -15.33 -4.39 1.32
C LYS A 93 -14.22 -4.05 2.30
N ARG A 94 -13.96 -4.94 3.25
CA ARG A 94 -12.84 -4.83 4.19
C ARG A 94 -11.58 -5.50 3.63
N TYR A 95 -10.42 -5.15 4.21
CA TYR A 95 -9.12 -5.69 3.76
C TYR A 95 -9.06 -7.22 3.66
N SER A 96 -9.67 -7.95 4.61
CA SER A 96 -9.63 -9.42 4.59
C SER A 96 -10.46 -10.03 3.48
N GLU A 97 -11.56 -9.41 3.06
CA GLU A 97 -12.33 -9.90 1.91
C GLU A 97 -11.51 -9.80 0.61
N PHE A 98 -10.76 -8.71 0.45
CA PHE A 98 -9.79 -8.59 -0.65
C PHE A 98 -8.70 -9.66 -0.58
N LYS A 99 -8.23 -10.01 0.62
CA LYS A 99 -7.22 -11.05 0.80
C LYS A 99 -7.74 -12.41 0.35
N ASP A 100 -8.95 -12.77 0.77
CA ASP A 100 -9.56 -14.06 0.45
C ASP A 100 -9.83 -14.17 -1.07
N MET A 101 -10.37 -13.10 -1.67
CA MET A 101 -10.56 -13.04 -3.13
C MET A 101 -9.24 -13.09 -3.90
N HIS A 102 -8.22 -12.34 -3.47
CA HIS A 102 -6.92 -12.30 -4.14
C HIS A 102 -6.23 -13.66 -4.15
N GLU A 103 -6.30 -14.40 -3.04
CA GLU A 103 -5.69 -15.73 -2.94
C GLU A 103 -6.26 -16.68 -4.01
N GLU A 104 -7.57 -16.69 -4.19
CA GLU A 104 -8.23 -17.58 -5.15
C GLU A 104 -8.04 -17.11 -6.60
N ILE A 105 -8.18 -15.80 -6.87
CA ILE A 105 -8.03 -15.27 -8.22
C ILE A 105 -6.57 -15.32 -8.69
N SER A 106 -5.60 -15.14 -7.79
CA SER A 106 -4.18 -15.27 -8.15
C SER A 106 -3.82 -16.69 -8.58
N LYS A 107 -4.39 -17.72 -7.93
CA LYS A 107 -4.24 -19.12 -8.37
C LYS A 107 -4.86 -19.33 -9.75
N LEU A 108 -6.06 -18.79 -9.98
CA LEU A 108 -6.76 -18.88 -11.27
C LEU A 108 -5.95 -18.23 -12.40
N MET A 109 -5.41 -17.03 -12.18
CA MET A 109 -4.63 -16.28 -13.17
C MET A 109 -3.17 -16.75 -13.32
N ALA A 110 -2.70 -17.68 -12.50
CA ALA A 110 -1.30 -18.12 -12.54
C ALA A 110 -0.99 -19.12 -13.68
N SER A 111 -1.98 -19.87 -14.16
CA SER A 111 -1.78 -20.86 -15.23
C SER A 111 -3.08 -21.24 -15.92
N GLU A 112 -3.00 -21.40 -17.24
CA GLU A 112 -4.07 -21.94 -18.10
C GLU A 112 -4.60 -23.29 -17.61
N LYS A 113 -3.74 -24.10 -16.96
CA LYS A 113 -4.10 -25.40 -16.41
C LYS A 113 -5.10 -25.32 -15.25
N ASN A 114 -5.22 -24.16 -14.60
CA ASN A 114 -6.16 -23.93 -13.50
C ASN A 114 -7.53 -23.48 -14.01
N VAL A 115 -7.69 -23.37 -15.33
CA VAL A 115 -8.93 -22.98 -16.00
C VAL A 115 -9.55 -24.21 -16.66
N LYS A 116 -10.87 -24.20 -16.78
CA LYS A 116 -11.62 -25.28 -17.44
C LYS A 116 -11.16 -25.45 -18.89
N PRO A 117 -11.12 -26.68 -19.44
CA PRO A 117 -10.68 -26.93 -20.81
C PRO A 117 -11.35 -26.05 -21.88
N GLU A 118 -12.64 -25.73 -21.70
CA GLU A 118 -13.43 -24.89 -22.60
C GLU A 118 -13.10 -23.39 -22.59
N ASP A 119 -12.29 -22.93 -21.63
CA ASP A 119 -11.90 -21.53 -21.46
C ASP A 119 -10.39 -21.32 -21.60
N GLN A 120 -9.62 -22.38 -21.89
CA GLN A 120 -8.16 -22.33 -22.06
C GLN A 120 -7.73 -21.39 -23.19
N ASP A 121 -8.47 -21.38 -24.30
CA ASP A 121 -8.28 -20.47 -25.43
C ASP A 121 -8.45 -18.99 -25.06
N LYS A 122 -9.21 -18.71 -24.00
CA LYS A 122 -9.46 -17.36 -23.48
C LYS A 122 -8.43 -16.94 -22.43
N PHE A 123 -7.49 -17.81 -22.05
CA PHE A 123 -6.41 -17.52 -21.11
C PHE A 123 -5.29 -16.67 -21.74
N GLN A 124 -5.62 -15.78 -22.68
CA GLN A 124 -4.65 -14.88 -23.28
C GLN A 124 -3.76 -14.24 -22.21
N THR A 125 -2.49 -13.98 -22.53
CA THR A 125 -1.45 -13.53 -21.60
C THR A 125 -1.73 -12.14 -21.00
N TYR A 126 -2.69 -12.08 -20.09
CA TYR A 126 -2.88 -10.97 -19.18
C TYR A 126 -1.79 -11.02 -18.11
N PRO A 127 -1.34 -9.85 -17.61
CA PRO A 127 -0.33 -9.82 -16.56
C PRO A 127 -0.85 -10.52 -15.30
N ALA A 128 0.07 -11.07 -14.51
CA ALA A 128 -0.27 -11.64 -13.21
C ALA A 128 -1.00 -10.62 -12.33
N LEU A 129 -1.87 -11.11 -11.46
CA LEU A 129 -2.65 -10.27 -10.56
C LEU A 129 -1.71 -9.40 -9.69
N PRO A 130 -1.94 -8.07 -9.60
CA PRO A 130 -1.13 -7.21 -8.75
C PRO A 130 -1.10 -7.72 -7.30
N SER A 131 0.03 -7.57 -6.61
CA SER A 131 0.18 -8.07 -5.24
C SER A 131 -0.78 -7.38 -4.26
N MET A 132 -1.20 -8.09 -3.22
CA MET A 132 -1.95 -7.49 -2.12
C MET A 132 -1.13 -6.38 -1.44
N PRO A 133 -1.77 -5.26 -1.06
CA PRO A 133 -1.10 -4.26 -0.23
C PRO A 133 -0.70 -4.90 1.10
N ARG A 134 0.42 -4.48 1.67
CA ARG A 134 0.98 -5.14 2.85
C ARG A 134 0.04 -4.99 4.07
N ALA A 135 -0.10 -6.08 4.82
CA ALA A 135 -0.63 -6.05 6.18
C ALA A 135 0.44 -5.48 7.13
N ASN A 136 0.70 -4.17 7.04
CA ASN A 136 1.81 -3.56 7.77
C ASN A 136 1.55 -3.57 9.29
N VAL A 137 2.59 -3.90 10.08
CA VAL A 137 2.68 -3.63 11.54
C VAL A 137 2.38 -2.16 11.84
N VAL A 138 2.76 -1.27 10.92
CA VAL A 138 2.44 0.17 10.92
C VAL A 138 0.92 0.43 10.98
N THR A 139 0.07 -0.43 10.42
CA THR A 139 -1.41 -0.31 10.57
C THR A 139 -1.85 -0.50 12.02
N TYR A 140 -1.17 -1.38 12.75
CA TYR A 140 -1.44 -1.63 14.16
C TYR A 140 -0.87 -0.51 15.05
N LEU A 141 0.22 0.15 14.62
CA LEU A 141 0.88 1.22 15.36
C LEU A 141 0.31 2.62 15.09
N LEU A 142 0.06 2.97 13.82
CA LEU A 142 -0.47 4.28 13.39
C LEU A 142 -2.00 4.31 13.28
N GLY A 143 -2.66 3.18 13.51
CA GLY A 143 -4.11 3.04 13.40
C GLY A 143 -4.59 2.79 11.97
N ARG A 144 -5.74 2.12 11.87
CA ARG A 144 -6.40 1.76 10.59
C ARG A 144 -6.94 2.98 9.83
N GLY A 145 -7.07 4.13 10.49
CA GLY A 145 -7.45 5.41 9.88
C GLY A 145 -6.28 6.32 9.51
N ASN A 146 -5.04 5.84 9.53
CA ASN A 146 -3.94 6.62 9.00
C ASN A 146 -4.13 6.81 7.49
N GLN A 147 -4.34 8.06 7.05
CA GLN A 147 -4.70 8.36 5.66
C GLN A 147 -3.68 7.85 4.65
N LYS A 148 -2.38 7.85 4.98
CA LYS A 148 -1.35 7.33 4.09
C LYS A 148 -1.53 5.83 3.85
N VAL A 149 -1.76 5.06 4.92
CA VAL A 149 -1.99 3.61 4.83
C VAL A 149 -3.29 3.31 4.08
N VAL A 150 -4.33 4.11 4.31
CA VAL A 150 -5.63 3.99 3.63
C VAL A 150 -5.47 4.22 2.13
N ASN A 151 -4.87 5.34 1.73
CA ASN A 151 -4.65 5.69 0.32
C ASN A 151 -3.78 4.67 -0.42
N GLU A 152 -2.70 4.20 0.21
CA GLU A 152 -1.83 3.17 -0.37
C GLU A 152 -2.59 1.86 -0.65
N ARG A 153 -3.46 1.46 0.29
CA ARG A 153 -4.29 0.26 0.12
C ARG A 153 -5.33 0.42 -0.94
N GLU A 154 -6.06 1.51 -0.90
CA GLU A 154 -7.10 1.84 -1.86
C GLU A 154 -6.54 1.83 -3.29
N ALA A 155 -5.43 2.54 -3.53
CA ALA A 155 -4.78 2.58 -4.83
C ALA A 155 -4.37 1.17 -5.32
N GLN A 156 -3.93 0.30 -4.40
CA GLN A 156 -3.58 -1.08 -4.75
C GLN A 156 -4.82 -1.94 -5.03
N PHE A 157 -5.90 -1.77 -4.25
CA PHE A 157 -7.16 -2.47 -4.49
C PHE A 157 -7.77 -2.09 -5.84
N VAL A 158 -7.76 -0.81 -6.23
CA VAL A 158 -8.18 -0.38 -7.57
C VAL A 158 -7.40 -1.08 -8.67
N LYS A 159 -6.07 -1.24 -8.52
CA LYS A 159 -5.25 -1.97 -9.50
C LYS A 159 -5.64 -3.45 -9.58
N ILE A 160 -5.90 -4.09 -8.44
CA ILE A 160 -6.35 -5.48 -8.38
C ILE A 160 -7.71 -5.62 -9.08
N LEU A 161 -8.70 -4.80 -8.72
CA LEU A 161 -10.05 -4.86 -9.30
C LEU A 161 -10.02 -4.67 -10.81
N ASN A 162 -9.28 -3.66 -11.29
CA ASN A 162 -9.17 -3.39 -12.73
C ASN A 162 -8.40 -4.47 -13.49
N ALA A 163 -7.40 -5.12 -12.87
CA ALA A 163 -6.71 -6.25 -13.47
C ALA A 163 -7.64 -7.48 -13.63
N ILE A 164 -8.51 -7.72 -12.64
CA ILE A 164 -9.50 -8.80 -12.71
C ILE A 164 -10.56 -8.48 -13.76
N ALA A 165 -11.05 -7.23 -13.79
CA ALA A 165 -12.06 -6.77 -14.75
C ALA A 165 -11.61 -6.85 -16.20
N ALA A 166 -10.31 -6.65 -16.47
CA ALA A 166 -9.74 -6.80 -17.80
C ALA A 166 -9.57 -8.28 -18.22
N HIS A 167 -9.58 -9.22 -17.27
CA HIS A 167 -9.32 -10.63 -17.53
C HIS A 167 -10.62 -11.42 -17.77
N PRO A 168 -10.84 -12.00 -18.96
CA PRO A 168 -12.15 -12.56 -19.36
C PRO A 168 -12.61 -13.72 -18.46
N ILE A 169 -11.68 -14.55 -17.98
CA ILE A 169 -11.97 -15.68 -17.10
C ILE A 169 -12.12 -15.24 -15.64
N ALA A 170 -11.23 -14.39 -15.12
CA ALA A 170 -11.25 -13.99 -13.72
C ALA A 170 -12.49 -13.13 -13.40
N PHE A 171 -12.89 -12.24 -14.32
CA PHE A 171 -14.09 -11.42 -14.17
C PHE A 171 -15.37 -12.26 -14.05
N GLN A 172 -15.46 -13.38 -14.78
CA GLN A 172 -16.61 -14.29 -14.75
C GLN A 172 -16.50 -15.38 -13.68
N SER A 173 -15.42 -15.37 -12.88
CA SER A 173 -15.22 -16.37 -11.85
C SER A 173 -16.27 -16.24 -10.76
N LYS A 174 -16.63 -17.39 -10.17
CA LYS A 174 -17.54 -17.45 -9.02
C LYS A 174 -17.02 -16.56 -7.88
N THR A 175 -15.74 -16.68 -7.55
CA THR A 175 -15.09 -15.90 -6.50
C THR A 175 -15.25 -14.40 -6.71
N PHE A 176 -14.99 -13.89 -7.91
CA PHE A 176 -15.12 -12.47 -8.17
C PHE A 176 -16.59 -12.02 -8.19
N THR A 177 -17.49 -12.83 -8.75
CA THR A 177 -18.93 -12.53 -8.77
C THR A 177 -19.51 -12.47 -7.35
N GLU A 178 -19.13 -13.40 -6.47
CA GLU A 178 -19.53 -13.38 -5.05
C GLU A 178 -18.90 -12.22 -4.29
N PHE A 179 -17.65 -11.87 -4.61
CA PHE A 179 -17.00 -10.70 -4.06
C PHE A 179 -17.68 -9.39 -4.50
N MET A 180 -18.36 -9.38 -5.65
CA MET A 180 -19.06 -8.20 -6.17
C MET A 180 -20.49 -8.03 -5.64
N ALA A 181 -21.02 -9.04 -4.94
CA ALA A 181 -22.32 -9.01 -4.27
C ALA A 181 -22.24 -8.39 -2.86
#